data_AF-A0A9Q1I0R1-F1
#
_entry.id   AF-A0A9Q1I0R1-F1
#
_cell.length_a   1.000
_cell.length_b   1.000
_cell.length_c   1.000
_cell.angle_alpha   90.00
_cell.angle_beta   90.00
_cell.angle_gamma   90.00
#
_symmetry.space_group_name_H-M   'P 1'
#
loop_
_entity.id
_entity.type
_entity.pdbx_description
1 polymer ?
#
loop_
_entity_poly.entity_id
_entity_poly.type
_entity_poly.pdbx_seq_one_letter_code
_entity_poly.pdbx_strand_id
1 'polypeptide(L)'
;MLFYVVNGNYSSMMRTEKLWETIGQLYLEFAKRAAPFNNWTEGAMEDLQDMFLVHSIEEIQILITAHDQFKLTLPEADKERIATMGIHDEILRIAQTYGIKLPGTNPYTHLTPQDLGNKWEAVRLQVPYRDQVLQEEMVRQQANERLRCQFAAQANVIGPWIQTKMEEIVHISVDIAGSLEEQMNSLKQYEHSIITYKSNIDNLEGDHQLSQRSLIFDNKHTNYTMEHVRVAWEQLFSTIIRTISEIENQILTRDAKGISQEQLNEFRASFNHFDKKRNGVLGPDDFRACLISMGYELGEVEFARIVALVDTNSTGVVTFQAFIDFLTQEAAETDMAEQVMASFKILASDKVYITVDELRRELPPEQAEYCISRMTKYISRDAPPSALDYMSFCSALYGQSDL
;
A
#
# COMPACT_ATOMS: atom_id res chain seq x y z
N MET A 1 111.96 7.95 -21.03
CA MET A 1 111.21 7.99 -19.75
C MET A 1 110.01 8.93 -19.82
N LEU A 2 110.18 10.22 -20.17
CA LEU A 2 109.07 11.19 -20.29
C LEU A 2 107.97 10.76 -21.28
N PHE A 3 108.31 10.19 -22.43
CA PHE A 3 107.33 9.73 -23.44
C PHE A 3 106.45 8.55 -22.95
N TYR A 4 107.03 7.64 -22.16
CA TYR A 4 106.31 6.50 -21.56
C TYR A 4 105.42 6.95 -20.39
N VAL A 5 105.85 7.94 -19.62
CA VAL A 5 105.05 8.55 -18.54
C VAL A 5 103.88 9.36 -19.10
N VAL A 6 104.10 10.14 -20.17
CA VAL A 6 103.04 10.91 -20.85
C VAL A 6 102.03 9.99 -21.55
N ASN A 7 102.49 8.95 -22.26
CA ASN A 7 101.59 7.97 -22.87
C ASN A 7 100.84 7.11 -21.83
N GLY A 8 101.48 6.80 -20.70
CA GLY A 8 100.84 6.12 -19.57
C GLY A 8 99.74 6.97 -18.93
N ASN A 9 100.02 8.27 -18.69
CA ASN A 9 99.06 9.23 -18.16
C ASN A 9 97.90 9.51 -19.13
N TYR A 10 98.17 9.57 -20.43
CA TYR A 10 97.14 9.73 -21.47
C TYR A 10 96.21 8.52 -21.54
N SER A 11 96.78 7.31 -21.45
CA SER A 11 96.00 6.06 -21.44
C SER A 11 95.13 5.92 -20.19
N SER A 12 95.63 6.36 -19.02
CA SER A 12 94.82 6.40 -17.80
C SER A 12 93.72 7.46 -17.86
N MET A 13 94.00 8.63 -18.45
CA MET A 13 93.03 9.72 -18.59
C MET A 13 91.87 9.31 -19.51
N MET A 14 92.17 8.70 -20.67
CA MET A 14 91.16 8.16 -21.59
C MET A 14 90.31 7.05 -20.93
N ARG A 15 90.91 6.21 -20.08
CA ARG A 15 90.18 5.17 -19.35
C ARG A 15 89.23 5.78 -18.31
N THR A 16 89.65 6.82 -17.60
CA THR A 16 88.80 7.52 -16.63
C THR A 16 87.67 8.29 -17.31
N GLU A 17 87.93 8.92 -18.47
CA GLU A 17 86.92 9.62 -19.27
C GLU A 17 85.81 8.68 -19.72
N LYS A 18 86.17 7.51 -20.29
CA LYS A 18 85.21 6.48 -20.69
C LYS A 18 84.38 5.90 -19.53
N LEU A 19 84.95 5.84 -18.33
CA LEU A 19 84.22 5.44 -17.13
C LEU A 19 83.19 6.50 -16.72
N TRP A 20 83.56 7.78 -16.77
CA TRP A 20 82.63 8.89 -16.53
C TRP A 20 81.52 8.99 -17.59
N GLU A 21 81.83 8.73 -18.86
CA GLU A 21 80.83 8.64 -19.92
C GLU A 21 79.81 7.51 -19.64
N THR A 22 80.30 6.32 -19.29
CA THR A 22 79.44 5.18 -18.92
C THR A 22 78.54 5.53 -17.72
N ILE A 23 79.11 6.09 -16.65
CA ILE A 23 78.36 6.53 -15.46
C ILE A 23 77.31 7.59 -15.83
N GLY A 24 77.68 8.56 -16.66
CA GLY A 24 76.78 9.62 -17.14
C GLY A 24 75.60 9.05 -17.95
N GLN A 25 75.85 8.07 -18.81
CA GLN A 25 74.82 7.37 -19.58
C GLN A 25 73.86 6.60 -18.67
N LEU A 26 74.38 5.87 -17.68
CA LEU A 26 73.55 5.14 -16.71
C LEU A 26 72.70 6.09 -15.85
N TYR A 27 73.26 7.24 -15.42
CA TYR A 27 72.47 8.25 -14.69
C TYR A 27 71.33 8.82 -15.55
N LEU A 28 71.57 9.05 -16.84
CA LEU A 28 70.54 9.50 -17.78
C LEU A 28 69.49 8.42 -18.03
N GLU A 29 69.89 7.15 -18.14
CA GLU A 29 68.98 6.01 -18.30
C GLU A 29 68.08 5.84 -17.09
N PHE A 30 68.65 5.91 -15.88
CA PHE A 30 67.89 5.93 -14.63
C PHE A 30 66.84 7.05 -14.64
N ALA A 31 67.24 8.28 -14.97
CA ALA A 31 66.34 9.42 -14.99
C ALA A 31 65.17 9.23 -15.97
N LYS A 32 65.45 8.67 -17.16
CA LYS A 32 64.43 8.39 -18.18
C LYS A 32 63.40 7.35 -17.76
N ARG A 33 63.79 6.35 -16.96
CA ARG A 33 62.89 5.29 -16.46
C ARG A 33 62.19 5.67 -15.15
N ALA A 34 62.89 6.39 -14.28
CA ALA A 34 62.36 6.86 -13.01
C ALA A 34 61.19 7.85 -13.19
N ALA A 35 61.24 8.74 -14.18
CA ALA A 35 60.19 9.72 -14.41
C ALA A 35 58.80 9.12 -14.75
N PRO A 36 58.65 8.24 -15.76
CA PRO A 36 57.35 7.61 -16.05
C PRO A 36 56.89 6.68 -14.92
N PHE A 37 57.80 5.95 -14.28
CA PHE A 37 57.44 5.14 -13.11
C PHE A 37 56.91 6.01 -11.95
N ASN A 38 57.54 7.16 -11.69
CA ASN A 38 57.09 8.11 -10.69
C ASN A 38 55.67 8.62 -10.99
N ASN A 39 55.41 9.05 -12.22
CA ASN A 39 54.09 9.52 -12.63
C ASN A 39 53.04 8.41 -12.51
N TRP A 40 53.41 7.17 -12.86
CA TRP A 40 52.54 6.01 -12.67
C TRP A 40 52.22 5.78 -11.19
N THR A 41 53.21 5.86 -10.28
CA THR A 41 52.96 5.71 -8.84
C THR A 41 52.08 6.82 -8.27
N GLU A 42 52.20 8.04 -8.78
CA GLU A 42 51.36 9.17 -8.36
C GLU A 42 49.91 8.98 -8.82
N GLY A 43 49.69 8.65 -10.10
CA GLY A 43 48.35 8.35 -10.62
C GLY A 43 47.71 7.14 -9.93
N ALA A 44 48.47 6.07 -9.69
CA ALA A 44 47.98 4.91 -8.95
C ALA A 44 47.56 5.27 -7.52
N MET A 45 48.31 6.14 -6.83
CA MET A 45 47.92 6.62 -5.50
C MET A 45 46.65 7.46 -5.53
N GLU A 46 46.48 8.33 -6.52
CA GLU A 46 45.24 9.11 -6.71
C GLU A 46 44.03 8.18 -6.90
N ASP A 47 44.13 7.21 -7.81
CA ASP A 47 43.04 6.26 -8.10
C ASP A 47 42.69 5.37 -6.90
N LEU A 48 43.69 4.93 -6.13
CA LEU A 48 43.49 4.10 -4.94
C LEU A 48 42.80 4.87 -3.80
N GLN A 49 43.02 6.18 -3.73
CA GLN A 49 42.46 7.07 -2.71
C GLN A 49 41.15 7.74 -3.13
N ASP A 50 40.73 7.55 -4.38
CA ASP A 50 39.53 8.20 -4.92
C ASP A 50 38.26 7.77 -4.19
N MET A 51 37.42 8.76 -3.85
CA MET A 51 36.15 8.52 -3.17
C MET A 51 35.08 8.18 -4.19
N PHE A 52 34.37 7.08 -3.98
CA PHE A 52 33.28 6.64 -4.86
C PHE A 52 31.92 6.64 -4.15
N LEU A 53 30.87 6.82 -4.93
CA LEU A 53 29.47 6.70 -4.51
C LEU A 53 28.77 5.77 -5.49
N VAL A 54 28.25 4.65 -4.99
CA VAL A 54 27.53 3.65 -5.79
C VAL A 54 26.16 3.36 -5.18
N HIS A 55 25.20 3.04 -6.04
CA HIS A 55 23.79 2.81 -5.68
C HIS A 55 23.30 1.41 -6.08
N SER A 56 24.14 0.62 -6.74
CA SER A 56 23.80 -0.73 -7.20
C SER A 56 24.97 -1.71 -7.08
N ILE A 57 24.63 -3.00 -7.07
CA ILE A 57 25.60 -4.10 -7.10
C ILE A 57 26.42 -4.08 -8.41
N GLU A 58 25.81 -3.67 -9.52
CA GLU A 58 26.48 -3.62 -10.82
C GLU A 58 27.57 -2.54 -10.85
N GLU A 59 27.29 -1.36 -10.31
CA GLU A 59 28.26 -0.26 -10.21
C GLU A 59 29.49 -0.64 -9.37
N ILE A 60 29.29 -1.23 -8.18
CA ILE A 60 30.43 -1.67 -7.34
C ILE A 60 31.20 -2.83 -7.99
N GLN A 61 30.52 -3.72 -8.72
CA GLN A 61 31.19 -4.80 -9.43
C GLN A 61 32.10 -4.28 -10.54
N ILE A 62 31.70 -3.22 -11.25
CA ILE A 62 32.55 -2.54 -12.25
C ILE A 62 33.81 -1.98 -11.59
N LEU A 63 33.69 -1.32 -10.43
CA LEU A 63 34.84 -0.78 -9.68
C LEU A 63 35.79 -1.88 -9.19
N ILE A 64 35.24 -3.00 -8.66
CA ILE A 64 36.03 -4.17 -8.26
C ILE A 64 36.79 -4.73 -9.45
N THR A 65 36.12 -4.94 -10.58
CA THR A 65 36.77 -5.44 -11.80
C THR A 65 37.84 -4.49 -12.30
N ALA A 66 37.63 -3.18 -12.26
CA ALA A 66 38.66 -2.20 -12.61
C ALA A 66 39.88 -2.29 -11.68
N HIS A 67 39.66 -2.44 -10.37
CA HIS A 67 40.74 -2.61 -9.39
C HIS A 67 41.50 -3.94 -9.59
N ASP A 68 40.80 -5.03 -9.92
CA ASP A 68 41.43 -6.30 -10.28
C ASP A 68 42.32 -6.18 -11.53
N GLN A 69 41.84 -5.48 -12.56
CA GLN A 69 42.67 -5.19 -13.75
C GLN A 69 43.89 -4.34 -13.39
N PHE A 70 43.75 -3.35 -12.51
CA PHE A 70 44.88 -2.57 -12.01
C PHE A 70 45.90 -3.47 -11.28
N LYS A 71 45.46 -4.38 -10.40
CA LYS A 71 46.35 -5.31 -9.69
C LYS A 71 47.16 -6.20 -10.64
N LEU A 72 46.63 -6.55 -11.82
CA LEU A 72 47.37 -7.30 -12.84
C LEU A 72 48.56 -6.53 -13.43
N THR A 73 48.58 -5.20 -13.32
CA THR A 73 49.70 -4.37 -13.78
C THR A 73 50.85 -4.28 -12.77
N LEU A 74 50.59 -4.58 -11.49
CA LEU A 74 51.56 -4.45 -10.40
C LEU A 74 52.84 -5.29 -10.60
N PRO A 75 52.78 -6.57 -11.05
CA PRO A 75 54.00 -7.36 -11.24
C PRO A 75 54.92 -6.76 -12.32
N GLU A 76 54.35 -6.17 -13.37
CA GLU A 76 55.14 -5.53 -14.42
C GLU A 76 55.73 -4.19 -13.93
N ALA A 77 54.96 -3.42 -13.15
CA ALA A 77 55.45 -2.22 -12.50
C ALA A 77 56.61 -2.53 -11.51
N ASP A 78 56.54 -3.63 -10.75
CA ASP A 78 57.62 -4.02 -9.84
C ASP A 78 58.88 -4.45 -10.60
N LYS A 79 58.74 -5.14 -11.75
CA LYS A 79 59.89 -5.43 -12.63
C LYS A 79 60.54 -4.14 -13.13
N GLU A 80 59.74 -3.16 -13.55
CA GLU A 80 60.26 -1.87 -14.00
C GLU A 80 61.00 -1.12 -12.89
N ARG A 81 60.46 -1.16 -11.67
CA ARG A 81 61.11 -0.62 -10.46
C ARG A 81 62.44 -1.30 -10.18
N ILE A 82 62.48 -2.64 -10.13
CA ILE A 82 63.70 -3.42 -9.86
C ILE A 82 64.75 -3.14 -10.92
N ALA A 83 64.36 -3.12 -12.20
CA ALA A 83 65.28 -2.83 -13.29
C ALA A 83 65.81 -1.38 -13.24
N THR A 84 64.98 -0.40 -12.87
CA THR A 84 65.39 0.99 -12.67
C THR A 84 66.37 1.12 -11.49
N MET A 85 66.10 0.45 -10.36
CA MET A 85 67.01 0.44 -9.21
C MET A 85 68.34 -0.26 -9.53
N GLY A 86 68.31 -1.35 -10.32
CA GLY A 86 69.51 -2.06 -10.76
C GLY A 86 70.48 -1.19 -11.58
N ILE A 87 69.99 -0.19 -12.32
CA ILE A 87 70.85 0.79 -13.00
C ILE A 87 71.64 1.61 -11.98
N HIS A 88 71.01 2.02 -10.88
CA HIS A 88 71.68 2.76 -9.81
C HIS A 88 72.72 1.89 -9.08
N ASP A 89 72.38 0.63 -8.80
CA ASP A 89 73.30 -0.33 -8.18
C ASP A 89 74.53 -0.57 -9.07
N GLU A 90 74.35 -0.61 -10.40
CA GLU A 90 75.45 -0.73 -11.36
C GLU A 90 76.38 0.48 -11.31
N ILE A 91 75.83 1.70 -11.21
CA ILE A 91 76.63 2.94 -11.06
C ILE A 91 77.48 2.87 -9.79
N LEU A 92 76.90 2.46 -8.66
CA LEU A 92 77.60 2.30 -7.39
C LEU A 92 78.70 1.23 -7.50
N ARG A 93 78.42 0.11 -8.16
CA ARG A 93 79.38 -0.97 -8.39
C ARG A 93 80.58 -0.52 -9.23
N ILE A 94 80.34 0.20 -10.33
CA ILE A 94 81.41 0.76 -11.17
C ILE A 94 82.25 1.75 -10.35
N ALA A 95 81.60 2.66 -9.62
CA ALA A 95 82.32 3.65 -8.82
C ALA A 95 83.19 3.02 -7.74
N GLN A 96 82.68 2.01 -7.03
CA GLN A 96 83.42 1.29 -6.01
C GLN A 96 84.60 0.49 -6.60
N THR A 97 84.38 -0.20 -7.73
CA THR A 97 85.40 -1.03 -8.38
C THR A 97 86.59 -0.21 -8.88
N TYR A 98 86.34 1.01 -9.37
CA TYR A 98 87.37 1.88 -9.93
C TYR A 98 87.80 3.02 -9.00
N GLY A 99 87.30 3.08 -7.76
CA GLY A 99 87.66 4.10 -6.77
C GLY A 99 87.21 5.52 -7.16
N ILE A 100 86.14 5.66 -7.94
CA ILE A 100 85.60 6.94 -8.40
C ILE A 100 84.74 7.56 -7.29
N LYS A 101 85.01 8.82 -6.94
CA LYS A 101 84.14 9.59 -6.04
C LYS A 101 82.96 10.16 -6.82
N LEU A 102 81.80 9.53 -6.69
CA LEU A 102 80.58 10.01 -7.33
C LEU A 102 80.13 11.34 -6.69
N PRO A 103 79.58 12.27 -7.50
CA PRO A 103 78.73 13.32 -6.97
C PRO A 103 77.49 12.65 -6.37
N GLY A 104 77.18 12.90 -5.09
CA GLY A 104 76.14 12.18 -4.34
C GLY A 104 74.69 12.33 -4.85
N THR A 105 74.49 12.94 -6.01
CA THR A 105 73.19 13.23 -6.63
C THR A 105 73.23 13.03 -8.13
N ASN A 106 72.16 12.49 -8.71
CA ASN A 106 72.00 12.37 -10.15
C ASN A 106 71.76 13.78 -10.77
N PRO A 107 72.54 14.21 -11.78
CA PRO A 107 72.34 15.52 -12.43
C PRO A 107 71.06 15.65 -13.27
N TYR A 108 70.45 14.54 -13.68
CA TYR A 108 69.34 14.51 -14.65
C TYR A 108 67.96 14.33 -13.99
N THR A 109 67.89 14.05 -12.69
CA THR A 109 66.63 13.92 -11.96
C THR A 109 66.84 14.16 -10.46
N HIS A 110 65.80 14.67 -9.79
CA HIS A 110 65.76 14.78 -8.34
C HIS A 110 65.31 13.48 -7.64
N LEU A 111 64.80 12.51 -8.41
CA LEU A 111 64.30 11.25 -7.86
C LEU A 111 65.48 10.35 -7.44
N THR A 112 65.43 9.87 -6.19
CA THR A 112 66.37 8.87 -5.69
C THR A 112 65.77 7.46 -5.74
N PRO A 113 66.59 6.39 -5.76
CA PRO A 113 66.07 5.03 -5.62
C PRO A 113 65.25 4.80 -4.35
N GLN A 114 65.58 5.52 -3.27
CA GLN A 114 64.83 5.48 -2.02
C GLN A 114 63.44 6.11 -2.19
N ASP A 115 63.31 7.21 -2.92
CA ASP A 115 62.01 7.82 -3.21
C ASP A 115 61.11 6.88 -4.02
N LEU A 116 61.66 6.22 -5.05
CA LEU A 116 60.91 5.24 -5.85
C LEU A 116 60.49 4.03 -5.00
N GLY A 117 61.36 3.55 -4.12
CA GLY A 117 61.05 2.49 -3.17
C GLY A 117 59.94 2.88 -2.20
N ASN A 118 60.01 4.10 -1.62
CA ASN A 118 59.00 4.60 -0.69
C ASN A 118 57.64 4.79 -1.38
N LYS A 119 57.60 5.34 -2.60
CA LYS A 119 56.36 5.49 -3.38
C LYS A 119 55.75 4.15 -3.76
N TRP A 120 56.57 3.19 -4.17
CA TRP A 120 56.13 1.83 -4.44
C TRP A 120 55.51 1.16 -3.20
N GLU A 121 56.19 1.26 -2.05
CA GLU A 121 55.68 0.72 -0.79
C GLU A 121 54.36 1.37 -0.38
N ALA A 122 54.20 2.69 -0.59
CA ALA A 122 52.94 3.38 -0.36
C ALA A 122 51.80 2.81 -1.22
N VAL A 123 52.02 2.63 -2.54
CA VAL A 123 51.05 1.99 -3.44
C VAL A 123 50.73 0.57 -2.98
N ARG A 124 51.75 -0.24 -2.68
CA ARG A 124 51.58 -1.64 -2.25
C ARG A 124 50.75 -1.77 -0.97
N LEU A 125 50.91 -0.82 -0.03
CA LEU A 125 50.12 -0.80 1.20
C LEU A 125 48.68 -0.32 0.98
N GLN A 126 48.43 0.55 0.00
CA GLN A 126 47.08 1.04 -0.32
C GLN A 126 46.23 0.01 -1.08
N VAL A 127 46.82 -0.86 -1.89
CA VAL A 127 46.10 -1.91 -2.63
C VAL A 127 45.19 -2.77 -1.74
N PRO A 128 45.67 -3.43 -0.67
CA PRO A 128 44.81 -4.25 0.17
C PRO A 128 43.77 -3.43 0.95
N TYR A 129 44.07 -2.16 1.26
CA TYR A 129 43.10 -1.26 1.87
C TYR A 129 41.95 -0.95 0.89
N ARG A 130 42.27 -0.69 -0.37
CA ARG A 130 41.27 -0.46 -1.43
C ARG A 130 40.41 -1.71 -1.66
N ASP A 131 41.02 -2.89 -1.69
CA ASP A 131 40.29 -4.17 -1.76
C ASP A 131 39.26 -4.28 -0.62
N GLN A 132 39.67 -3.98 0.61
CA GLN A 132 38.78 -4.03 1.77
C GLN A 132 37.60 -3.05 1.63
N VAL A 133 37.86 -1.79 1.28
CA VAL A 133 36.82 -0.76 1.14
C VAL A 133 35.81 -1.11 0.04
N LEU A 134 36.29 -1.62 -1.11
CA LEU A 134 35.42 -2.08 -2.20
C LEU A 134 34.57 -3.29 -1.77
N GLN A 135 35.16 -4.22 -1.01
CA GLN A 135 34.45 -5.40 -0.54
C GLN A 135 33.40 -5.07 0.53
N GLU A 136 33.71 -4.17 1.46
CA GLU A 136 32.76 -3.65 2.45
C GLU A 136 31.55 -2.99 1.76
N GLU A 137 31.81 -2.18 0.74
CA GLU A 137 30.75 -1.58 -0.06
C GLU A 137 29.91 -2.64 -0.81
N MET A 138 30.56 -3.64 -1.40
CA MET A 138 29.84 -4.73 -2.07
C MET A 138 28.92 -5.49 -1.11
N VAL A 139 29.38 -5.76 0.11
CA VAL A 139 28.53 -6.37 1.16
C VAL A 139 27.36 -5.46 1.51
N ARG A 140 27.59 -4.14 1.61
CA ARG A 140 26.52 -3.16 1.86
C ARG A 140 25.46 -3.17 0.74
N GLN A 141 25.89 -3.15 -0.52
CA GLN A 141 24.97 -3.19 -1.68
C GLN A 141 24.20 -4.51 -1.76
N GLN A 142 24.84 -5.64 -1.45
CA GLN A 142 24.17 -6.93 -1.35
C GLN A 142 23.13 -6.98 -0.22
N ALA A 143 23.44 -6.40 0.94
CA ALA A 143 22.48 -6.28 2.04
C ALA A 143 21.29 -5.41 1.65
N ASN A 144 21.53 -4.29 0.97
CA ASN A 144 20.49 -3.41 0.45
C ASN A 144 19.56 -4.14 -0.55
N GLU A 145 20.13 -4.90 -1.48
CA GLU A 145 19.33 -5.66 -2.44
C GLU A 145 18.51 -6.76 -1.77
N ARG A 146 19.03 -7.41 -0.72
CA ARG A 146 18.26 -8.36 0.09
C ARG A 146 17.05 -7.71 0.74
N LEU A 147 17.21 -6.52 1.33
CA LEU A 147 16.11 -5.76 1.92
C LEU A 147 15.04 -5.41 0.86
N ARG A 148 15.46 -4.94 -0.33
CA ARG A 148 14.54 -4.67 -1.45
C ARG A 148 13.74 -5.91 -1.84
N CYS A 149 14.41 -7.05 -2.03
CA CYS A 149 13.76 -8.31 -2.38
C CYS A 149 12.81 -8.79 -1.28
N GLN A 150 13.20 -8.67 -0.01
CA GLN A 150 12.39 -9.12 1.12
C GLN A 150 11.10 -8.31 1.25
N PHE A 151 11.20 -6.98 1.19
CA PHE A 151 10.03 -6.10 1.18
C PHE A 151 9.12 -6.43 -0.01
N ALA A 152 9.69 -6.55 -1.21
CA ALA A 152 8.93 -6.81 -2.43
C ALA A 152 8.21 -8.17 -2.39
N ALA A 153 8.86 -9.22 -1.88
CA ALA A 153 8.27 -10.54 -1.77
C ALA A 153 7.02 -10.53 -0.88
N GLN A 154 7.06 -9.80 0.24
CA GLN A 154 5.89 -9.66 1.11
C GLN A 154 4.82 -8.75 0.50
N ALA A 155 5.21 -7.57 -0.01
CA ALA A 155 4.28 -6.61 -0.59
C ALA A 155 3.50 -7.19 -1.80
N ASN A 156 4.17 -7.97 -2.64
CA ASN A 156 3.55 -8.63 -3.80
C ASN A 156 2.55 -9.73 -3.43
N VAL A 157 2.55 -10.20 -2.17
CA VAL A 157 1.53 -11.13 -1.65
C VAL A 157 0.43 -10.35 -0.92
N ILE A 158 0.82 -9.38 -0.09
CA ILE A 158 -0.10 -8.57 0.72
C ILE A 158 -1.04 -7.75 -0.16
N GLY A 159 -0.51 -7.06 -1.19
CA GLY A 159 -1.30 -6.19 -2.06
C GLY A 159 -2.50 -6.90 -2.69
N PRO A 160 -2.28 -8.00 -3.45
CA PRO A 160 -3.38 -8.79 -4.03
C PRO A 160 -4.33 -9.37 -2.97
N TRP A 161 -3.80 -9.81 -1.82
CA TRP A 161 -4.64 -10.34 -0.74
C TRP A 161 -5.62 -9.29 -0.20
N ILE A 162 -5.17 -8.04 0.00
CA ILE A 162 -6.04 -6.93 0.42
C ILE A 162 -7.12 -6.67 -0.64
N GLN A 163 -6.74 -6.64 -1.92
CA GLN A 163 -7.67 -6.43 -3.02
C GLN A 163 -8.75 -7.52 -3.07
N THR A 164 -8.37 -8.79 -3.02
CA THR A 164 -9.32 -9.91 -3.02
C THR A 164 -10.28 -9.83 -1.82
N LYS A 165 -9.77 -9.54 -0.62
CA LYS A 165 -10.62 -9.38 0.57
C LYS A 165 -11.59 -8.20 0.45
N MET A 166 -11.14 -7.10 -0.14
CA MET A 166 -12.00 -5.95 -0.39
C MET A 166 -13.13 -6.29 -1.37
N GLU A 167 -12.83 -7.02 -2.46
CA GLU A 167 -13.83 -7.50 -3.43
C GLU A 167 -14.84 -8.47 -2.80
N GLU A 168 -14.39 -9.40 -1.95
CA GLU A 168 -15.27 -10.34 -1.23
C GLU A 168 -16.25 -9.61 -0.29
N ILE A 169 -15.79 -8.60 0.46
CA ILE A 169 -16.66 -7.82 1.37
C ILE A 169 -17.70 -7.03 0.58
N VAL A 170 -17.29 -6.42 -0.54
CA VAL A 170 -18.20 -5.70 -1.43
C VAL A 170 -19.24 -6.64 -2.01
N HIS A 171 -18.86 -7.86 -2.39
CA HIS A 171 -19.80 -8.86 -2.91
C HIS A 171 -20.89 -9.22 -1.89
N ILE A 172 -20.53 -9.47 -0.63
CA ILE A 172 -21.51 -9.76 0.45
C ILE A 172 -22.50 -8.60 0.63
N SER A 173 -22.01 -7.36 0.50
CA SER A 173 -22.84 -6.16 0.67
C SER A 173 -23.86 -5.98 -0.46
N VAL A 174 -23.52 -6.43 -1.68
CA VAL A 174 -24.36 -6.25 -2.87
C VAL A 174 -25.29 -7.44 -3.09
N ASP A 175 -24.87 -8.65 -2.73
CA ASP A 175 -25.67 -9.84 -2.93
C ASP A 175 -26.85 -9.86 -1.95
N ILE A 176 -28.07 -9.94 -2.51
CA ILE A 176 -29.33 -10.07 -1.74
C ILE A 176 -29.64 -11.54 -1.47
N ALA A 177 -28.85 -12.47 -2.02
CA ALA A 177 -28.96 -13.88 -1.68
C ALA A 177 -28.39 -14.15 -0.28
N GLY A 178 -29.18 -14.87 0.52
CA GLY A 178 -28.79 -15.33 1.86
C GLY A 178 -29.47 -14.58 3.00
N SER A 179 -29.42 -15.20 4.18
CA SER A 179 -29.92 -14.58 5.41
C SER A 179 -28.92 -13.54 5.95
N LEU A 180 -29.42 -12.53 6.67
CA LEU A 180 -28.56 -11.55 7.33
C LEU A 180 -27.60 -12.21 8.33
N GLU A 181 -28.02 -13.31 8.93
CA GLU A 181 -27.24 -14.15 9.83
C GLU A 181 -26.05 -14.82 9.12
N GLU A 182 -26.26 -15.36 7.92
CA GLU A 182 -25.20 -15.92 7.09
C GLU A 182 -24.21 -14.83 6.66
N GLN A 183 -24.72 -13.67 6.21
CA GLN A 183 -23.90 -12.52 5.85
C GLN A 183 -23.04 -12.06 7.04
N MET A 184 -23.64 -11.93 8.22
CA MET A 184 -22.95 -11.57 9.46
C MET A 184 -21.87 -12.59 9.82
N ASN A 185 -22.16 -13.89 9.75
CA ASN A 185 -21.19 -14.93 10.06
C ASN A 185 -19.99 -14.90 9.09
N SER A 186 -20.24 -14.74 7.79
CA SER A 186 -19.18 -14.57 6.79
C SER A 186 -18.33 -13.33 7.05
N LEU A 187 -18.93 -12.19 7.38
CA LEU A 187 -18.20 -10.96 7.70
C LEU A 187 -17.37 -11.10 8.98
N LYS A 188 -17.88 -11.75 10.03
CA LYS A 188 -17.11 -12.05 11.25
C LYS A 188 -15.93 -12.97 10.98
N GLN A 189 -16.07 -13.93 10.07
CA GLN A 189 -14.95 -14.79 9.63
C GLN A 189 -13.88 -13.98 8.87
N TYR A 190 -14.30 -13.06 8.00
CA TYR A 190 -13.38 -12.16 7.30
C TYR A 190 -12.69 -11.19 8.27
N GLU A 191 -13.41 -10.62 9.23
CA GLU A 191 -12.85 -9.79 10.29
C GLU A 191 -11.76 -10.55 11.07
N HIS A 192 -12.03 -11.80 11.47
CA HIS A 192 -11.04 -12.63 12.14
C HIS A 192 -9.81 -12.92 11.25
N SER A 193 -10.02 -13.18 9.96
CA SER A 193 -8.95 -13.36 8.99
C SER A 193 -8.08 -12.12 8.85
N ILE A 194 -8.69 -10.92 8.79
CA ILE A 194 -8.00 -9.63 8.72
C ILE A 194 -7.19 -9.37 10.00
N ILE A 195 -7.78 -9.57 11.17
CA ILE A 195 -7.08 -9.38 12.45
C ILE A 195 -5.86 -10.31 12.54
N THR A 196 -6.01 -11.57 12.13
CA THR A 196 -4.91 -12.55 12.15
C THR A 196 -3.80 -12.18 11.15
N TYR A 197 -4.17 -11.61 10.00
CA TYR A 197 -3.22 -11.21 8.97
C TYR A 197 -2.42 -9.95 9.33
N LYS A 198 -2.86 -9.17 10.34
CA LYS A 198 -2.18 -7.94 10.78
C LYS A 198 -0.68 -8.11 11.05
N SER A 199 -0.27 -9.25 11.61
CA SER A 199 1.15 -9.55 11.85
C SER A 199 2.01 -9.45 10.58
N ASN A 200 1.47 -9.82 9.42
CA ASN A 200 2.19 -9.71 8.15
C ASN A 200 2.40 -8.25 7.72
N ILE A 201 1.43 -7.37 8.01
CA ILE A 201 1.56 -5.93 7.76
C ILE A 201 2.62 -5.32 8.69
N ASP A 202 2.62 -5.71 9.95
CA ASP A 202 3.59 -5.24 10.94
C ASP A 202 5.02 -5.71 10.57
N ASN A 203 5.18 -6.91 10.02
CA ASN A 203 6.46 -7.40 9.49
C ASN A 203 6.93 -6.59 8.28
N LEU A 204 6.03 -6.31 7.32
CA LEU A 204 6.33 -5.47 6.15
C LEU A 204 6.76 -4.04 6.56
N GLU A 205 6.09 -3.49 7.57
CA GLU A 205 6.43 -2.20 8.17
C GLU A 205 7.84 -2.22 8.80
N GLY A 206 8.19 -3.31 9.49
CA GLY A 206 9.54 -3.54 9.99
C GLY A 206 10.60 -3.53 8.89
N ASP A 207 10.35 -4.22 7.78
CA ASP A 207 11.26 -4.26 6.63
C ASP A 207 11.38 -2.89 5.94
N HIS A 208 10.29 -2.12 5.89
CA HIS A 208 10.30 -0.75 5.39
C HIS A 208 11.18 0.16 6.28
N GLN A 209 11.07 0.06 7.61
CA GLN A 209 11.91 0.82 8.53
C GLN A 209 13.40 0.47 8.38
N LEU A 210 13.73 -0.81 8.19
CA LEU A 210 15.10 -1.24 7.91
C LEU A 210 15.61 -0.65 6.59
N SER A 211 14.78 -0.63 5.56
CA SER A 211 15.12 -0.02 4.27
C SER A 211 15.39 1.48 4.39
N GLN A 212 14.54 2.21 5.12
CA GLN A 212 14.72 3.66 5.38
C GLN A 212 15.99 3.96 6.17
N ARG A 213 16.30 3.18 7.22
CA ARG A 213 17.53 3.34 8.00
C ARG A 213 18.79 3.08 7.17
N SER A 214 18.69 2.22 6.16
CA SER A 214 19.75 1.95 5.18
C SER A 214 19.76 2.94 3.99
N LEU A 215 18.93 3.99 4.02
CA LEU A 215 18.78 5.01 2.98
C LEU A 215 18.36 4.44 1.61
N ILE A 216 17.54 3.39 1.61
CA ILE A 216 16.99 2.77 0.41
C ILE A 216 15.58 3.33 0.19
N PHE A 217 15.38 4.01 -0.94
CA PHE A 217 14.10 4.65 -1.28
C PHE A 217 13.46 4.12 -2.56
N ASP A 218 14.21 3.32 -3.32
CA ASP A 218 13.77 2.70 -4.56
C ASP A 218 13.66 1.17 -4.39
N ASN A 219 12.67 0.58 -5.04
CA ASN A 219 12.54 -0.87 -5.11
C ASN A 219 12.02 -1.30 -6.48
N LYS A 220 12.93 -1.81 -7.32
CA LYS A 220 12.62 -2.32 -8.67
C LYS A 220 11.83 -3.63 -8.68
N HIS A 221 11.69 -4.30 -7.54
CA HIS A 221 11.09 -5.65 -7.44
C HIS A 221 9.58 -5.62 -7.12
N THR A 222 9.01 -4.45 -6.87
CA THR A 222 7.58 -4.30 -6.60
C THR A 222 7.07 -2.93 -7.03
N ASN A 223 5.81 -2.88 -7.44
CA ASN A 223 5.09 -1.63 -7.69
C ASN A 223 4.35 -1.13 -6.44
N TYR A 224 4.33 -1.92 -5.36
CA TYR A 224 3.72 -1.54 -4.10
C TYR A 224 4.70 -0.74 -3.26
N THR A 225 4.28 0.45 -2.84
CA THR A 225 4.98 1.22 -1.82
C THR A 225 4.34 0.91 -0.46
N MET A 226 5.08 1.15 0.64
CA MET A 226 4.50 0.98 1.97
C MET A 226 3.26 1.86 2.15
N GLU A 227 3.26 3.07 1.57
CA GLU A 227 2.11 3.98 1.63
C GLU A 227 0.87 3.40 0.94
N HIS A 228 1.03 2.83 -0.26
CA HIS A 228 -0.08 2.16 -0.94
C HIS A 228 -0.66 1.02 -0.09
N VAL A 229 0.21 0.23 0.56
CA VAL A 229 -0.24 -0.89 1.41
C VAL A 229 -0.94 -0.39 2.68
N ARG A 230 -0.43 0.66 3.35
CA ARG A 230 -1.06 1.25 4.55
C ARG A 230 -2.47 1.76 4.25
N VAL A 231 -2.61 2.58 3.22
CA VAL A 231 -3.91 3.15 2.83
C VAL A 231 -4.89 2.03 2.46
N ALA A 232 -4.46 1.05 1.67
CA ALA A 232 -5.32 -0.07 1.29
C ALA A 232 -5.73 -0.94 2.50
N TRP A 233 -4.82 -1.15 3.44
CA TRP A 233 -5.10 -1.89 4.67
C TRP A 233 -6.08 -1.16 5.61
N GLU A 234 -5.86 0.13 5.84
CA GLU A 234 -6.76 0.97 6.63
C GLU A 234 -8.15 1.04 6.00
N GLN A 235 -8.22 1.22 4.68
CA GLN A 235 -9.47 1.21 3.94
C GLN A 235 -10.20 -0.14 4.06
N LEU A 236 -9.48 -1.26 3.96
CA LEU A 236 -10.04 -2.60 4.15
C LEU A 236 -10.64 -2.74 5.56
N PHE A 237 -9.88 -2.32 6.59
CA PHE A 237 -10.28 -2.40 7.99
C PHE A 237 -11.52 -1.54 8.29
N SER A 238 -11.54 -0.29 7.81
CA SER A 238 -12.72 0.57 7.94
C SER A 238 -13.93 0.02 7.18
N THR A 239 -13.71 -0.59 6.01
CA THR A 239 -14.80 -1.16 5.20
C THR A 239 -15.46 -2.35 5.90
N ILE A 240 -14.68 -3.31 6.42
CA ILE A 240 -15.26 -4.47 7.11
C ILE A 240 -16.04 -4.04 8.35
N ILE A 241 -15.52 -3.10 9.16
CA ILE A 241 -16.21 -2.59 10.35
C ILE A 241 -17.52 -1.92 9.97
N ARG A 242 -17.50 -1.03 8.97
CA ARG A 242 -18.70 -0.34 8.49
C ARG A 242 -19.75 -1.32 8.00
N THR A 243 -19.37 -2.29 7.17
CA THR A 243 -20.30 -3.31 6.65
C THR A 243 -20.87 -4.19 7.76
N ILE A 244 -20.07 -4.59 8.75
CA ILE A 244 -20.57 -5.33 9.92
C ILE A 244 -21.61 -4.49 10.67
N SER A 245 -21.31 -3.24 11.00
CA SER A 245 -22.26 -2.37 11.70
C SER A 245 -23.54 -2.13 10.91
N GLU A 246 -23.45 -2.04 9.58
CA GLU A 246 -24.62 -1.91 8.70
C GLU A 246 -25.52 -3.16 8.75
N ILE A 247 -24.95 -4.37 8.70
CA ILE A 247 -25.73 -5.60 8.81
C ILE A 247 -26.26 -5.80 10.24
N GLU A 248 -25.49 -5.48 11.28
CA GLU A 248 -25.96 -5.52 12.69
C GLU A 248 -27.19 -4.61 12.87
N ASN A 249 -27.15 -3.38 12.35
CA ASN A 249 -28.29 -2.48 12.40
C ASN A 249 -29.50 -3.02 11.62
N GLN A 250 -29.28 -3.65 10.46
CA GLN A 250 -30.37 -4.27 9.69
C GLN A 250 -31.06 -5.40 10.46
N ILE A 251 -30.29 -6.27 11.11
CA ILE A 251 -30.82 -7.34 11.96
C ILE A 251 -31.65 -6.75 13.10
N LEU A 252 -31.12 -5.73 13.79
CA LEU A 252 -31.82 -5.06 14.88
C LEU A 252 -33.15 -4.43 14.43
N THR A 253 -33.17 -3.74 13.28
CA THR A 253 -34.40 -3.14 12.74
C THR A 253 -35.43 -4.19 12.37
N ARG A 254 -35.01 -5.27 11.70
CA ARG A 254 -35.88 -6.41 11.37
C ARG A 254 -36.54 -6.99 12.62
N ASP A 255 -35.72 -7.27 13.64
CA ASP A 255 -36.17 -7.93 14.87
C ASP A 255 -37.04 -6.99 15.72
N ALA A 256 -36.71 -5.70 15.80
CA ALA A 256 -37.48 -4.70 16.53
C ALA A 256 -38.85 -4.42 15.90
N LYS A 257 -38.95 -4.52 14.57
CA LYS A 257 -40.18 -4.26 13.80
C LYS A 257 -40.99 -5.52 13.49
N GLY A 258 -40.46 -6.71 13.79
CA GLY A 258 -41.13 -7.98 13.53
C GLY A 258 -41.29 -8.30 12.04
N ILE A 259 -40.41 -7.78 11.18
CA ILE A 259 -40.47 -7.96 9.72
C ILE A 259 -39.90 -9.33 9.35
N SER A 260 -40.51 -10.02 8.38
CA SER A 260 -39.94 -11.26 7.87
C SER A 260 -38.67 -11.00 7.03
N GLN A 261 -37.80 -12.01 6.89
CA GLN A 261 -36.60 -11.87 6.05
C GLN A 261 -36.94 -11.63 4.58
N GLU A 262 -38.04 -12.21 4.09
CA GLU A 262 -38.54 -12.01 2.73
C GLU A 262 -39.01 -10.57 2.50
N GLN A 263 -39.78 -10.02 3.43
CA GLN A 263 -40.24 -8.62 3.38
C GLN A 263 -39.07 -7.64 3.42
N LEU A 264 -38.10 -7.86 4.32
CA LEU A 264 -36.92 -7.03 4.39
C LEU A 264 -36.10 -7.08 3.09
N ASN A 265 -35.95 -8.27 2.49
CA ASN A 265 -35.27 -8.45 1.22
C ASN A 265 -36.00 -7.75 0.08
N GLU A 266 -37.34 -7.76 0.06
CA GLU A 266 -38.16 -7.05 -0.92
C GLU A 266 -38.02 -5.53 -0.79
N PHE A 267 -38.07 -5.02 0.45
CA PHE A 267 -37.84 -3.60 0.74
C PHE A 267 -36.44 -3.18 0.31
N ARG A 268 -35.43 -4.02 0.56
CA ARG A 268 -34.04 -3.76 0.17
C ARG A 268 -33.85 -3.81 -1.34
N ALA A 269 -34.43 -4.80 -2.03
CA ALA A 269 -34.36 -4.93 -3.48
C ALA A 269 -35.00 -3.71 -4.16
N SER A 270 -36.16 -3.26 -3.67
CA SER A 270 -36.84 -2.07 -4.16
C SER A 270 -36.00 -0.82 -3.90
N PHE A 271 -35.54 -0.61 -2.66
CA PHE A 271 -34.71 0.56 -2.33
C PHE A 271 -33.42 0.62 -3.16
N ASN A 272 -32.69 -0.50 -3.27
CA ASN A 272 -31.45 -0.58 -4.06
C ASN A 272 -31.68 -0.41 -5.57
N HIS A 273 -32.87 -0.73 -6.08
CA HIS A 273 -33.22 -0.49 -7.47
C HIS A 273 -33.28 1.02 -7.79
N PHE A 274 -33.79 1.81 -6.85
CA PHE A 274 -33.95 3.26 -7.00
C PHE A 274 -32.74 4.06 -6.47
N ASP A 275 -31.93 3.51 -5.56
CA ASP A 275 -30.67 4.12 -5.13
C ASP A 275 -29.55 3.92 -6.18
N LYS A 276 -29.68 4.66 -7.28
CA LYS A 276 -28.70 4.66 -8.38
C LYS A 276 -27.29 5.06 -7.93
N LYS A 277 -27.18 5.83 -6.85
CA LYS A 277 -25.92 6.36 -6.33
C LYS A 277 -25.29 5.42 -5.30
N ARG A 278 -26.00 4.40 -4.82
CA ARG A 278 -25.58 3.46 -3.77
C ARG A 278 -25.04 4.18 -2.54
N ASN A 279 -25.64 5.32 -2.20
CA ASN A 279 -25.24 6.14 -1.07
C ASN A 279 -26.15 5.93 0.15
N GLY A 280 -27.12 5.00 0.06
CA GLY A 280 -28.01 4.62 1.15
C GLY A 280 -29.14 5.63 1.38
N VAL A 281 -29.36 6.57 0.46
CA VAL A 281 -30.40 7.59 0.57
C VAL A 281 -31.14 7.77 -0.75
N LEU A 282 -32.46 7.98 -0.66
CA LEU A 282 -33.30 8.30 -1.82
C LEU A 282 -33.68 9.77 -1.81
N GLY A 283 -33.62 10.40 -2.97
CA GLY A 283 -34.27 11.70 -3.17
C GLY A 283 -35.80 11.56 -3.18
N PRO A 284 -36.57 12.65 -3.05
CA PRO A 284 -38.03 12.60 -3.03
C PRO A 284 -38.62 11.95 -4.30
N ASP A 285 -38.06 12.27 -5.47
CA ASP A 285 -38.53 11.70 -6.74
C ASP A 285 -38.25 10.19 -6.83
N ASP A 286 -37.06 9.76 -6.40
CA ASP A 286 -36.67 8.34 -6.41
C ASP A 286 -37.48 7.55 -5.35
N PHE A 287 -37.75 8.15 -4.21
CA PHE A 287 -38.60 7.60 -3.15
C PHE A 287 -40.03 7.41 -3.63
N ARG A 288 -40.59 8.40 -4.34
CA ARG A 288 -41.93 8.29 -4.95
C ARG A 288 -42.00 7.15 -5.96
N ALA A 289 -41.00 7.05 -6.84
CA ALA A 289 -40.93 5.97 -7.81
C ALA A 289 -40.82 4.60 -7.13
N CYS A 290 -40.08 4.51 -6.02
CA CYS A 290 -39.97 3.30 -5.20
C CYS A 290 -41.32 2.86 -4.63
N LEU A 291 -42.07 3.79 -4.01
CA LEU A 291 -43.40 3.49 -3.46
C LEU A 291 -44.39 3.04 -4.54
N ILE A 292 -44.38 3.71 -5.70
CA ILE A 292 -45.21 3.29 -6.85
C ILE A 292 -44.84 1.89 -7.33
N SER A 293 -43.54 1.56 -7.38
CA SER A 293 -43.06 0.24 -7.78
C SER A 293 -43.47 -0.87 -6.80
N MET A 294 -43.72 -0.53 -5.54
CA MET A 294 -44.22 -1.44 -4.51
C MET A 294 -45.76 -1.54 -4.49
N GLY A 295 -46.45 -0.77 -5.35
CA GLY A 295 -47.90 -0.82 -5.50
C GLY A 295 -48.67 0.30 -4.79
N TYR A 296 -47.99 1.28 -4.19
CA TYR A 296 -48.65 2.43 -3.57
C TYR A 296 -49.03 3.49 -4.61
N GLU A 297 -50.32 3.75 -4.78
CA GLU A 297 -50.83 4.86 -5.60
C GLU A 297 -51.00 6.13 -4.75
N LEU A 298 -50.01 7.02 -4.80
CA LEU A 298 -49.97 8.22 -3.97
C LEU A 298 -50.21 9.49 -4.82
N GLY A 299 -51.25 10.25 -4.45
CA GLY A 299 -51.47 11.59 -4.97
C GLY A 299 -50.41 12.59 -4.46
N GLU A 300 -50.31 13.77 -5.10
CA GLU A 300 -49.34 14.82 -4.71
C GLU A 300 -49.43 15.23 -3.24
N VAL A 301 -50.64 15.38 -2.73
CA VAL A 301 -50.89 15.82 -1.35
C VAL A 301 -50.48 14.74 -0.35
N GLU A 302 -50.83 13.49 -0.64
CA GLU A 302 -50.47 12.35 0.21
C GLU A 302 -48.96 12.12 0.23
N PHE A 303 -48.32 12.21 -0.93
CA PHE A 303 -46.87 12.09 -1.03
C PHE A 303 -46.15 13.20 -0.24
N ALA A 304 -46.61 14.45 -0.32
CA ALA A 304 -46.04 15.55 0.46
C ALA A 304 -46.18 15.32 1.98
N ARG A 305 -47.29 14.73 2.43
CA ARG A 305 -47.51 14.34 3.83
C ARG A 305 -46.55 13.24 4.26
N ILE A 306 -46.38 12.21 3.43
CA ILE A 306 -45.45 11.10 3.70
C ILE A 306 -44.03 11.64 3.80
N VAL A 307 -43.58 12.48 2.84
CA VAL A 307 -42.24 13.07 2.89
C VAL A 307 -42.02 13.86 4.18
N ALA A 308 -43.01 14.63 4.64
CA ALA A 308 -42.92 15.35 5.91
C ALA A 308 -42.83 14.42 7.14
N LEU A 309 -43.40 13.20 7.05
CA LEU A 309 -43.34 12.19 8.11
C LEU A 309 -41.98 11.47 8.14
N VAL A 310 -41.43 11.09 6.99
CA VAL A 310 -40.13 10.39 6.92
C VAL A 310 -38.92 11.30 7.00
N ASP A 311 -39.02 12.54 6.50
CA ASP A 311 -37.93 13.53 6.55
C ASP A 311 -38.16 14.58 7.66
N THR A 312 -38.24 14.09 8.91
CA THR A 312 -38.42 14.94 10.09
C THR A 312 -37.35 16.02 10.26
N ASN A 313 -36.15 15.78 9.73
CA ASN A 313 -35.01 16.69 9.80
C ASN A 313 -34.93 17.67 8.62
N SER A 314 -35.87 17.62 7.66
CA SER A 314 -35.87 18.46 6.44
C SER A 314 -34.54 18.39 5.68
N THR A 315 -33.93 17.20 5.66
CA THR A 315 -32.65 16.93 5.00
C THR A 315 -32.80 16.83 3.48
N GLY A 316 -34.04 16.68 2.99
CA GLY A 316 -34.36 16.51 1.58
C GLY A 316 -34.03 15.11 1.05
N VAL A 317 -33.72 14.16 1.94
CA VAL A 317 -33.35 12.78 1.58
C VAL A 317 -34.01 11.79 2.54
N VAL A 318 -34.43 10.65 2.02
CA VAL A 318 -35.03 9.57 2.81
C VAL A 318 -33.99 8.46 3.01
N THR A 319 -33.67 8.15 4.26
CA THR A 319 -32.77 7.05 4.60
C THR A 319 -33.51 5.71 4.53
N PHE A 320 -32.77 4.62 4.33
CA PHE A 320 -33.37 3.27 4.36
C PHE A 320 -34.12 2.99 5.67
N GLN A 321 -33.62 3.49 6.81
CA GLN A 321 -34.27 3.32 8.11
C GLN A 321 -35.64 4.03 8.14
N ALA A 322 -35.70 5.29 7.71
CA ALA A 322 -36.96 6.04 7.65
C ALA A 322 -37.97 5.37 6.70
N PHE A 323 -37.51 4.83 5.57
CA PHE A 323 -38.34 4.08 4.65
C PHE A 323 -38.95 2.82 5.29
N ILE A 324 -38.16 2.03 6.00
CA ILE A 324 -38.65 0.85 6.72
C ILE A 324 -39.63 1.25 7.83
N ASP A 325 -39.31 2.32 8.58
CA ASP A 325 -40.19 2.82 9.64
C ASP A 325 -41.57 3.20 9.10
N PHE A 326 -41.62 3.83 7.92
CA PHE A 326 -42.87 4.16 7.23
C PHE A 326 -43.64 2.91 6.79
N LEU A 327 -43.01 2.01 6.04
CA LEU A 327 -43.68 0.82 5.50
C LEU A 327 -44.20 -0.09 6.61
N THR A 328 -43.44 -0.25 7.70
CA THR A 328 -43.86 -1.07 8.85
C THR A 328 -45.00 -0.44 9.62
N GLN A 329 -45.02 0.88 9.75
CA GLN A 329 -46.13 1.59 10.38
C GLN A 329 -47.41 1.43 9.55
N GLU A 330 -47.32 1.63 8.23
CA GLU A 330 -48.47 1.53 7.32
C GLU A 330 -49.02 0.11 7.26
N ALA A 331 -48.14 -0.90 7.22
CA ALA A 331 -48.55 -2.31 7.29
C ALA A 331 -49.27 -2.62 8.61
N ALA A 332 -48.77 -2.12 9.75
CA ALA A 332 -49.41 -2.33 11.05
C ALA A 332 -50.79 -1.65 11.16
N GLU A 333 -50.95 -0.46 10.57
CA GLU A 333 -52.24 0.24 10.50
C GLU A 333 -53.26 -0.51 9.62
N THR A 334 -52.80 -1.09 8.50
CA THR A 334 -53.64 -1.89 7.60
C THR A 334 -54.08 -3.20 8.25
N ASP A 335 -53.15 -3.93 8.89
CA ASP A 335 -53.45 -5.18 9.59
C ASP A 335 -54.48 -4.96 10.72
N MET A 336 -54.38 -3.85 11.45
CA MET A 336 -55.36 -3.48 12.47
C MET A 336 -56.75 -3.23 11.87
N ALA A 337 -56.82 -2.53 10.73
CA ALA A 337 -58.08 -2.23 10.06
C ALA A 337 -58.77 -3.50 9.55
N GLU A 338 -58.01 -4.40 8.91
CA GLU A 338 -58.53 -5.69 8.42
C GLU A 338 -58.97 -6.59 9.57
N GLN A 339 -58.20 -6.65 10.65
CA GLN A 339 -58.55 -7.43 11.84
C GLN A 339 -59.84 -6.92 12.50
N VAL A 340 -60.02 -5.60 12.59
CA VAL A 340 -61.27 -5.00 13.09
C VAL A 340 -62.43 -5.32 12.15
N MET A 341 -62.25 -5.22 10.84
CA MET A 341 -63.29 -5.57 9.86
C MET A 341 -63.67 -7.06 9.94
N ALA A 342 -62.68 -7.95 10.05
CA ALA A 342 -62.90 -9.38 10.22
C ALA A 342 -63.63 -9.69 11.53
N SER A 343 -63.31 -8.99 12.62
CA SER A 343 -64.01 -9.11 13.90
C SER A 343 -65.49 -8.73 13.77
N PHE A 344 -65.80 -7.61 13.12
CA PHE A 344 -67.19 -7.21 12.86
C PHE A 344 -67.93 -8.19 11.94
N LYS A 345 -67.26 -8.79 10.96
CA LYS A 345 -67.84 -9.82 10.10
C LYS A 345 -68.22 -11.09 10.89
N ILE A 346 -67.40 -11.48 11.85
CA ILE A 346 -67.70 -12.59 12.77
C ILE A 346 -68.90 -12.25 13.66
N LEU A 347 -68.91 -11.04 14.25
CA LEU A 347 -70.03 -10.56 15.07
C LEU A 347 -71.36 -10.52 14.29
N ALA A 348 -71.29 -10.15 13.00
CA ALA A 348 -72.42 -10.13 12.09
C ALA A 348 -72.84 -11.53 11.58
N SER A 349 -72.18 -12.62 12.01
CA SER A 349 -72.41 -13.98 11.52
C SER A 349 -72.31 -14.07 9.99
N ASP A 350 -71.20 -13.55 9.43
CA ASP A 350 -70.91 -13.47 7.99
C ASP A 350 -71.88 -12.63 7.14
N LYS A 351 -72.79 -11.88 7.77
CA LYS A 351 -73.65 -10.93 7.07
C LYS A 351 -72.84 -9.67 6.69
N VAL A 352 -73.26 -9.03 5.60
CA VAL A 352 -72.72 -7.73 5.15
C VAL A 352 -73.27 -6.54 5.95
N TYR A 353 -74.06 -6.80 6.98
CA TYR A 353 -74.63 -5.81 7.90
C TYR A 353 -74.64 -6.38 9.32
N ILE A 354 -74.63 -5.52 10.33
CA ILE A 354 -74.76 -5.90 11.74
C ILE A 354 -75.98 -5.22 12.35
N THR A 355 -76.72 -5.89 13.23
CA THR A 355 -77.90 -5.29 13.89
C THR A 355 -77.55 -4.66 15.23
N VAL A 356 -78.36 -3.67 15.64
CA VAL A 356 -78.23 -3.00 16.96
C VAL A 356 -78.25 -4.00 18.12
N ASP A 357 -79.10 -5.04 18.02
CA ASP A 357 -79.20 -6.07 19.05
C ASP A 357 -77.97 -7.00 19.08
N GLU A 358 -77.38 -7.30 17.92
CA GLU A 358 -76.11 -8.06 17.84
C GLU A 358 -74.96 -7.26 18.46
N LEU A 359 -74.84 -5.96 18.18
CA LEU A 359 -73.82 -5.09 18.80
C LEU A 359 -73.98 -5.01 20.33
N ARG A 360 -75.21 -4.80 20.83
CA ARG A 360 -75.47 -4.72 22.29
C ARG A 360 -75.29 -6.04 23.03
N ARG A 361 -75.43 -7.18 22.33
CA ARG A 361 -75.27 -8.51 22.93
C ARG A 361 -73.81 -8.92 23.04
N GLU A 362 -73.01 -8.62 22.02
CA GLU A 362 -71.63 -9.12 21.91
C GLU A 362 -70.57 -8.12 22.40
N LEU A 363 -70.85 -6.82 22.40
CA LEU A 363 -69.92 -5.78 22.85
C LEU A 363 -70.32 -5.19 24.22
N PRO A 364 -69.34 -4.69 25.00
CA PRO A 364 -69.62 -3.89 26.19
C PRO A 364 -70.56 -2.71 25.91
N PRO A 365 -71.41 -2.30 26.87
CA PRO A 365 -72.46 -1.31 26.64
C PRO A 365 -71.96 0.01 26.05
N GLU A 366 -70.80 0.50 26.51
CA GLU A 366 -70.21 1.75 26.02
C GLU A 366 -69.71 1.64 24.57
N GLN A 367 -69.11 0.50 24.20
CA GLN A 367 -68.59 0.26 22.85
C GLN A 367 -69.73 0.01 21.86
N ALA A 368 -70.78 -0.70 22.28
CA ALA A 368 -71.97 -0.93 21.49
C ALA A 368 -72.66 0.40 21.13
N GLU A 369 -72.89 1.28 22.12
CA GLU A 369 -73.52 2.59 21.86
C GLU A 369 -72.63 3.51 21.03
N TYR A 370 -71.30 3.45 21.23
CA TYR A 370 -70.37 4.17 20.38
C TYR A 370 -70.50 3.75 18.90
N CYS A 371 -70.49 2.43 18.62
CA CYS A 371 -70.65 1.90 17.27
C CYS A 371 -72.01 2.29 16.67
N ILE A 372 -73.10 2.14 17.42
CA ILE A 372 -74.46 2.48 16.97
C ILE A 372 -74.57 3.97 16.61
N SER A 373 -73.92 4.85 17.37
CA SER A 373 -73.95 6.30 17.12
C SER A 373 -73.15 6.73 15.88
N ARG A 374 -72.14 5.94 15.48
CA ARG A 374 -71.20 6.27 14.41
C ARG A 374 -71.44 5.50 13.11
N MET A 375 -72.10 4.34 13.18
CA MET A 375 -72.42 3.53 12.00
C MET A 375 -73.64 4.10 11.24
N THR A 376 -73.56 4.12 9.92
CA THR A 376 -74.70 4.43 9.06
C THR A 376 -75.63 3.24 8.94
N LYS A 377 -76.92 3.49 8.68
CA LYS A 377 -77.90 2.41 8.45
C LYS A 377 -77.62 1.73 7.12
N TYR A 378 -77.69 0.40 7.11
CA TYR A 378 -77.53 -0.39 5.90
C TYR A 378 -78.84 -0.42 5.11
N ILE A 379 -78.84 0.15 3.90
CA ILE A 379 -80.04 0.27 3.05
C ILE A 379 -79.99 -0.82 1.97
N SER A 380 -80.72 -1.92 2.21
CA SER A 380 -80.93 -2.97 1.20
C SER A 380 -82.36 -3.49 1.26
N ARG A 381 -82.85 -4.03 0.14
CA ARG A 381 -84.23 -4.50 -0.05
C ARG A 381 -84.60 -5.68 0.86
N ASP A 382 -83.59 -6.41 1.36
CA ASP A 382 -83.71 -7.60 2.21
C ASP A 382 -83.13 -7.41 3.63
N ALA A 383 -82.78 -6.18 4.02
CA ALA A 383 -82.18 -5.90 5.33
C ALA A 383 -83.22 -5.48 6.39
N PRO A 384 -83.09 -5.94 7.65
CA PRO A 384 -83.97 -5.52 8.74
C PRO A 384 -83.79 -4.01 9.06
N PRO A 385 -84.83 -3.33 9.60
CA PRO A 385 -84.81 -1.89 9.86
C PRO A 385 -83.77 -1.42 10.90
N SER A 386 -83.15 -2.35 11.62
CA SER A 386 -82.06 -2.12 12.59
C SER A 386 -80.67 -2.50 12.05
N ALA A 387 -80.52 -2.73 10.74
CA ALA A 387 -79.26 -3.06 10.12
C ALA A 387 -78.33 -1.82 10.00
N LEU A 388 -77.08 -2.00 10.38
CA LEU A 388 -76.00 -1.02 10.35
C LEU A 388 -74.89 -1.52 9.44
N ASP A 389 -74.24 -0.58 8.76
CA ASP A 389 -73.13 -0.83 7.86
C ASP A 389 -71.80 -0.69 8.60
N TYR A 390 -71.26 -1.83 9.04
CA TYR A 390 -69.96 -1.86 9.69
C TYR A 390 -68.80 -1.74 8.68
N MET A 391 -69.01 -2.04 7.39
CA MET A 391 -67.95 -1.95 6.37
C MET A 391 -67.59 -0.49 6.10
N SER A 392 -68.62 0.34 5.88
CA SER A 392 -68.44 1.79 5.75
C SER A 392 -67.87 2.42 7.02
N PHE A 393 -68.22 1.90 8.20
CA PHE A 393 -67.65 2.37 9.47
C PHE A 393 -66.17 1.99 9.63
N CYS A 394 -65.79 0.74 9.37
CA CYS A 394 -64.38 0.31 9.43
C CYS A 394 -63.54 1.05 8.38
N SER A 395 -64.08 1.23 7.18
CA SER A 395 -63.43 2.00 6.11
C SER A 395 -63.38 3.50 6.40
N ALA A 396 -64.33 4.07 7.17
CA ALA A 396 -64.23 5.46 7.63
C ALA A 396 -63.27 5.62 8.83
N LEU A 397 -63.13 4.58 9.67
CA LEU A 397 -62.24 4.61 10.83
C LEU A 397 -60.76 4.48 10.43
N TYR A 398 -60.47 3.74 9.36
CA TYR A 398 -59.12 3.40 8.92
C TYR A 398 -58.80 3.75 7.46
N GLY A 399 -59.81 3.93 6.61
CA GLY A 399 -59.65 4.17 5.16
C GLY A 399 -59.96 5.60 4.72
N GLN A 400 -60.07 6.56 5.65
CA GLN A 400 -60.09 7.99 5.32
C GLN A 400 -59.00 8.73 6.09
N SER A 401 -57.79 8.64 5.56
CA SER A 401 -56.82 9.74 5.60
C SER A 401 -57.25 10.86 4.65
N ASP A 402 -58.45 11.41 4.87
CA ASP A 402 -58.91 12.66 4.26
C ASP A 402 -59.35 13.59 5.40
N LEU A 403 -58.36 14.04 6.20
CA LEU A 403 -58.45 15.21 7.09
C LEU A 403 -57.07 15.65 7.59
#